data_AF-A0A1B6FWW5-F1
#
_entry.id   AF-A0A1B6FWW5-F1
#
_cell.length_a   1.000
_cell.length_b   1.000
_cell.length_c   1.000
_cell.angle_alpha   90.00
_cell.angle_beta   90.00
_cell.angle_gamma   90.00
#
_symmetry.space_group_name_H-M   'P 1'
#
loop_
_entity.id
_entity.type
_entity.pdbx_description
1 polymer ?
#
loop_
_entity_poly.entity_id
_entity_poly.type
_entity_poly.pdbx_seq_one_letter_code
_entity_poly.pdbx_strand_id
1 'polypeptide(L)'
;MSSFRPITRDETEEAWRQHIQGLLAHVPTSPLNLFHLLHRVIKDVLRKSVCLTRESCHYLSESGVSADQLIQQLASLTDTLALHGDPPLVWFSPERVAGPRLAESLRFGMLELKEHLDTFLDRKDHAAECMDSLKAVGNKESVLDVGRSLYKLHFQLLLLLESANKMFTALCSTAHDNQLHDISSEVAQMRQSLSHAQEEGLESSDQGTPTPTASPSPSPLPDQTEATLVELLQDTQWHSALHFAHHNRGMWPSELIAMGCEEDDITNILSVYCYHLVREKPDVFVVTEQDLGQVLTGLMEGLYQVLGAIKSFDTKVQDQRKAN
;
A
#
# COMPACT_ATOMS: atom_id res chain seq x y z
N MET A 1 -41.88 -12.94 8.37
CA MET A 1 -41.05 -12.21 7.39
C MET A 1 -39.81 -11.72 8.13
N SER A 2 -38.74 -12.53 8.17
CA SER A 2 -37.48 -12.09 8.78
C SER A 2 -36.64 -11.36 7.76
N SER A 3 -36.29 -10.12 8.10
CA SER A 3 -35.41 -9.24 7.35
C SER A 3 -33.99 -9.80 7.36
N PHE A 4 -33.54 -10.38 6.24
CA PHE A 4 -32.13 -10.60 5.96
C PHE A 4 -31.50 -9.25 5.59
N ARG A 5 -30.47 -8.83 6.32
CA ARG A 5 -29.66 -7.65 5.99
C ARG A 5 -28.20 -8.07 5.86
N PRO A 6 -27.68 -8.26 4.64
CA PRO A 6 -26.25 -8.18 4.38
C PRO A 6 -25.91 -6.69 4.15
N ILE A 7 -26.00 -5.85 5.18
CA ILE A 7 -25.85 -4.39 5.05
C ILE A 7 -24.44 -3.90 5.45
N THR A 8 -23.65 -4.68 6.19
CA THR A 8 -22.36 -4.21 6.72
C THR A 8 -21.19 -4.25 5.75
N ARG A 9 -21.17 -5.15 4.75
CA ARG A 9 -20.06 -5.25 3.77
C ARG A 9 -20.19 -4.20 2.66
N ASP A 10 -21.41 -3.93 2.21
CA ASP A 10 -21.70 -2.96 1.15
C ASP A 10 -21.38 -1.53 1.62
N GLU A 11 -21.75 -1.19 2.86
CA GLU A 11 -21.46 0.12 3.45
C GLU A 11 -19.96 0.38 3.66
N THR A 12 -19.17 -0.63 4.05
CA THR A 12 -17.71 -0.45 4.26
C THR A 12 -16.95 -0.37 2.95
N GLU A 13 -17.37 -1.09 1.92
CA GLU A 13 -16.77 -1.01 0.58
C GLU A 13 -17.08 0.32 -0.09
N GLU A 14 -18.33 0.78 -0.01
CA GLU A 14 -18.75 2.07 -0.56
C GLU A 14 -18.08 3.23 0.19
N ALA A 15 -17.98 3.17 1.52
CA ALA A 15 -17.25 4.18 2.30
C ALA A 15 -15.76 4.25 1.91
N TRP A 16 -15.12 3.11 1.63
CA TRP A 16 -13.74 3.08 1.15
C TRP A 16 -13.61 3.66 -0.26
N ARG A 17 -14.54 3.33 -1.18
CA ARG A 17 -14.58 3.90 -2.54
C ARG A 17 -14.68 5.43 -2.48
N GLN A 18 -15.62 5.94 -1.69
CA GLN A 18 -15.81 7.37 -1.47
C GLN A 18 -14.58 8.02 -0.82
N HIS A 19 -13.93 7.34 0.14
CA HIS A 19 -12.69 7.83 0.73
C HIS A 19 -11.60 8.04 -0.32
N ILE A 20 -11.33 7.01 -1.14
CA ILE A 20 -10.29 7.06 -2.17
C ILE A 20 -10.59 8.12 -3.23
N GLN A 21 -11.84 8.25 -3.66
CA GLN A 21 -12.26 9.31 -4.59
C GLN A 21 -12.15 10.69 -3.95
N GLY A 22 -12.48 10.81 -2.66
CA GLY A 22 -12.36 12.04 -1.88
C GLY A 22 -10.91 12.53 -1.75
N LEU A 23 -9.96 11.61 -1.61
CA LEU A 23 -8.53 11.93 -1.59
C LEU A 23 -8.06 12.63 -2.88
N LEU A 24 -8.68 12.31 -4.02
CA LEU A 24 -8.31 12.84 -5.34
C LEU A 24 -9.18 14.01 -5.82
N ALA A 25 -10.22 14.37 -5.08
CA ALA A 25 -11.10 15.49 -5.42
C ALA A 25 -10.32 16.82 -5.47
N HIS A 26 -9.33 16.98 -4.60
CA HIS A 26 -8.48 18.17 -4.51
C HIS A 26 -7.00 17.79 -4.62
N VAL A 27 -6.46 17.82 -5.84
CA VAL A 27 -5.03 17.56 -6.06
C VAL A 27 -4.21 18.68 -5.40
N PRO A 28 -3.28 18.35 -4.49
CA PRO A 28 -2.44 19.35 -3.83
C PRO A 28 -1.58 20.14 -4.83
N THR A 29 -1.33 21.41 -4.51
CA THR A 29 -0.39 22.25 -5.27
C THR A 29 1.06 21.98 -4.90
N SER A 30 1.32 21.59 -3.65
CA SER A 30 2.65 21.19 -3.18
C SER A 30 3.03 19.83 -3.76
N PRO A 31 4.18 19.72 -4.46
CA PRO A 31 4.69 18.44 -4.94
C PRO A 31 4.87 17.41 -3.82
N LEU A 32 5.31 17.83 -2.64
CA LEU A 32 5.51 16.94 -1.49
C LEU A 32 4.18 16.31 -1.05
N ASN A 33 3.15 17.15 -0.87
CA ASN A 33 1.82 16.68 -0.48
C ASN A 33 1.18 15.78 -1.55
N LEU A 34 1.52 15.98 -2.83
CA LEU A 34 1.09 15.11 -3.92
C LEU A 34 1.71 13.72 -3.79
N PHE A 35 3.01 13.62 -3.51
CA PHE A 35 3.66 12.32 -3.26
C PHE A 35 3.15 11.65 -1.99
N HIS A 36 2.78 12.44 -0.98
CA HIS A 36 2.16 11.90 0.22
C HIS A 36 0.77 11.33 -0.04
N LEU A 37 -0.04 12.04 -0.82
CA LEU A 37 -1.30 11.53 -1.34
C LEU A 37 -1.11 10.25 -2.17
N LEU A 38 -0.11 10.22 -3.05
CA LEU A 38 0.22 9.08 -3.88
C LEU A 38 0.56 7.84 -3.05
N HIS A 39 1.39 8.00 -2.01
CA HIS A 39 1.73 6.93 -1.07
C HIS A 39 0.47 6.29 -0.48
N ARG A 40 -0.46 7.09 0.05
CA ARG A 40 -1.70 6.59 0.64
C ARG A 40 -2.56 5.82 -0.36
N VAL A 41 -2.77 6.40 -1.54
CA VAL A 41 -3.61 5.79 -2.58
C VAL A 41 -3.04 4.43 -2.98
N ILE A 42 -1.73 4.37 -3.23
CA ILE A 42 -1.04 3.13 -3.61
C ILE A 42 -1.16 2.08 -2.50
N LYS A 43 -0.91 2.47 -1.25
CA LYS A 43 -0.99 1.59 -0.08
C LYS A 43 -2.37 0.96 0.05
N ASP A 44 -3.41 1.78 -0.09
CA ASP A 44 -4.80 1.33 0.02
C ASP A 44 -5.22 0.40 -1.11
N VAL A 45 -4.89 0.72 -2.37
CA VAL A 45 -5.24 -0.15 -3.51
C VAL A 45 -4.47 -1.46 -3.49
N LEU A 46 -3.20 -1.46 -3.04
CA LEU A 46 -2.40 -2.68 -2.86
C LEU A 46 -3.02 -3.55 -1.77
N ARG A 47 -3.31 -2.98 -0.59
CA ARG A 47 -3.95 -3.70 0.51
C ARG A 47 -5.28 -4.31 0.10
N LYS A 48 -6.15 -3.54 -0.58
CA LYS A 48 -7.45 -4.05 -1.05
C LYS A 48 -7.32 -5.14 -2.09
N SER A 49 -6.37 -5.02 -3.02
CA SER A 49 -6.10 -6.06 -4.03
C SER A 49 -5.63 -7.36 -3.40
N VAL A 50 -4.72 -7.28 -2.42
CA VAL A 50 -4.23 -8.42 -1.64
C VAL A 50 -5.36 -9.10 -0.87
N CYS A 51 -6.16 -8.33 -0.13
CA CYS A 51 -7.30 -8.85 0.63
C CYS A 51 -8.31 -9.57 -0.27
N LEU A 52 -8.76 -8.92 -1.35
CA LEU A 52 -9.76 -9.49 -2.26
C LEU A 52 -9.25 -10.76 -2.95
N THR A 53 -7.98 -10.79 -3.33
CA THR A 53 -7.39 -11.97 -3.99
C THR A 53 -7.23 -13.14 -3.01
N ARG A 54 -6.78 -12.89 -1.78
CA ARG A 54 -6.71 -13.92 -0.72
C ARG A 54 -8.09 -14.49 -0.41
N GLU A 55 -9.09 -13.63 -0.24
CA GLU A 55 -10.47 -14.05 -0.03
C GLU A 55 -10.98 -14.90 -1.20
N SER A 56 -10.73 -14.46 -2.44
CA SER A 56 -11.10 -15.23 -3.63
C SER A 56 -10.43 -16.59 -3.70
N CYS A 57 -9.12 -16.68 -3.41
CA CYS A 57 -8.39 -17.95 -3.36
C CYS A 57 -8.99 -18.92 -2.33
N HIS A 58 -9.41 -18.41 -1.17
CA HIS A 58 -10.08 -19.20 -0.15
C HIS A 58 -11.39 -19.82 -0.69
N TYR A 59 -12.30 -19.02 -1.26
CA TYR A 59 -13.56 -19.53 -1.82
C TYR A 59 -13.36 -20.42 -3.05
N LEU A 60 -12.35 -20.15 -3.89
CA LEU A 60 -12.00 -21.03 -4.99
C LEU A 60 -11.60 -22.42 -4.47
N SER A 61 -10.88 -22.49 -3.36
CA SER A 61 -10.45 -23.74 -2.73
C SER A 61 -11.63 -24.51 -2.12
N GLU A 62 -12.63 -23.79 -1.60
CA GLU A 62 -13.85 -24.38 -1.02
C GLU A 62 -14.91 -24.78 -2.07
N SER A 63 -14.79 -24.31 -3.32
CA SER A 63 -15.79 -24.54 -4.37
C SER A 63 -15.96 -26.01 -4.80
N GLY A 64 -15.03 -26.89 -4.42
CA GLY A 64 -15.01 -28.29 -4.86
C GLY A 64 -14.62 -28.49 -6.33
N VAL A 65 -14.34 -27.41 -7.07
CA VAL A 65 -13.86 -27.43 -8.45
C VAL A 65 -12.32 -27.42 -8.45
N SER A 66 -11.69 -28.41 -9.08
CA SER A 66 -10.21 -28.48 -9.16
C SER A 66 -9.67 -27.36 -10.07
N ALA A 67 -9.27 -26.26 -9.42
CA ALA A 67 -8.65 -25.08 -10.00
C ALA A 67 -7.27 -24.79 -9.38
N ASP A 68 -6.59 -25.85 -8.92
CA ASP A 68 -5.37 -25.78 -8.09
C ASP A 68 -4.28 -24.90 -8.70
N GLN A 69 -4.06 -25.03 -10.02
CA GLN A 69 -3.06 -24.23 -10.73
C GLN A 69 -3.41 -22.73 -10.71
N LEU A 70 -4.69 -22.38 -10.93
CA LEU A 70 -5.13 -20.99 -10.90
C LEU A 70 -4.98 -20.39 -9.51
N ILE A 71 -5.41 -21.12 -8.48
CA ILE A 71 -5.29 -20.72 -7.07
C ILE A 71 -3.81 -20.49 -6.72
N GLN A 72 -2.93 -21.40 -7.11
CA GLN A 72 -1.49 -21.28 -6.85
C GLN A 72 -0.89 -20.03 -7.51
N GLN A 73 -1.22 -19.75 -8.78
CA GLN A 73 -0.69 -18.57 -9.47
C GLN A 73 -1.23 -17.26 -8.86
N LEU A 74 -2.51 -17.22 -8.49
CA LEU A 74 -3.09 -16.06 -7.80
C LEU A 74 -2.49 -15.84 -6.41
N ALA A 75 -2.28 -16.91 -5.64
CA ALA A 75 -1.64 -16.85 -4.33
C ALA A 75 -0.20 -16.33 -4.45
N SER A 76 0.60 -16.89 -5.38
CA SER A 76 1.97 -16.44 -5.62
C SER A 76 2.04 -14.97 -6.02
N LEU A 77 1.15 -14.51 -6.92
CA LEU A 77 1.06 -13.10 -7.29
C LEU A 77 0.74 -12.21 -6.08
N THR A 78 -0.15 -12.69 -5.21
CA THR A 78 -0.59 -11.96 -4.01
C THR A 78 0.50 -11.89 -2.95
N ASP A 79 1.30 -12.94 -2.79
CA ASP A 79 2.41 -12.96 -1.84
C ASP A 79 3.53 -12.01 -2.27
N THR A 80 3.83 -11.92 -3.57
CA THR A 80 4.74 -10.90 -4.11
C THR A 80 4.26 -9.49 -3.77
N LEU A 81 2.96 -9.21 -3.96
CA LEU A 81 2.36 -7.93 -3.61
C LEU A 81 2.41 -7.65 -2.10
N ALA A 82 2.15 -8.65 -1.26
CA ALA A 82 2.15 -8.48 0.19
C ALA A 82 3.56 -8.29 0.77
N LEU A 83 4.57 -8.91 0.16
CA LEU A 83 5.95 -8.85 0.62
C LEU A 83 6.66 -7.56 0.18
N HIS A 84 6.38 -7.08 -1.03
CA HIS A 84 7.14 -5.97 -1.63
C HIS A 84 6.28 -4.72 -1.93
N GLY A 85 4.96 -4.78 -1.75
CA GLY A 85 4.01 -3.72 -2.12
C GLY A 85 3.89 -2.57 -1.12
N ASP A 86 4.97 -2.15 -0.46
CA ASP A 86 4.93 -0.92 0.33
C ASP A 86 5.34 0.29 -0.54
N PRO A 87 4.51 1.35 -0.64
CA PRO A 87 4.85 2.50 -1.46
C PRO A 87 6.02 3.31 -0.89
N PRO A 88 6.71 4.09 -1.75
CA PRO A 88 7.87 4.87 -1.33
C PRO A 88 7.49 5.95 -0.31
N LEU A 89 8.34 6.15 0.69
CA LEU A 89 8.31 7.37 1.48
C LEU A 89 9.08 8.45 0.73
N VAL A 90 8.46 9.61 0.62
CA VAL A 90 9.00 10.73 -0.13
C VAL A 90 9.11 11.95 0.77
N TRP A 91 10.33 12.49 0.87
CA TRP A 91 10.62 13.71 1.61
C TRP A 91 11.67 14.55 0.88
N PHE A 92 11.39 15.82 0.71
CA PHE A 92 12.30 16.81 0.11
C PHE A 92 11.79 18.21 0.43
N SER A 93 12.64 19.22 0.30
CA SER A 93 12.20 20.61 0.41
C SER A 93 11.54 21.04 -0.91
N PRO A 94 10.25 21.43 -0.94
CA PRO A 94 9.53 21.75 -2.18
C PRO A 94 10.20 22.82 -3.03
N GLU A 95 10.81 23.82 -2.38
CA GLU A 95 11.53 24.92 -3.04
C GLU A 95 12.78 24.46 -3.79
N ARG A 96 13.34 23.30 -3.41
CA ARG A 96 14.55 22.75 -4.02
C ARG A 96 14.27 21.91 -5.26
N VAL A 97 13.01 21.56 -5.52
CA VAL A 97 12.57 20.85 -6.74
C VAL A 97 11.52 21.63 -7.53
N ALA A 98 11.19 22.85 -7.09
CA ALA A 98 10.22 23.72 -7.74
C ALA A 98 10.66 24.03 -9.18
N GLY A 99 9.80 23.73 -10.14
CA GLY A 99 10.07 24.01 -11.55
C GLY A 99 8.93 23.58 -12.46
N PRO A 100 8.79 24.22 -13.63
CA PRO A 100 7.68 23.96 -14.56
C PRO A 100 7.74 22.53 -15.11
N ARG A 101 8.93 21.98 -15.34
CA ARG A 101 9.12 20.61 -15.85
C ARG A 101 8.52 19.57 -14.90
N LEU A 102 8.92 19.59 -13.62
CA LEU A 102 8.38 18.67 -12.62
C LEU A 102 6.87 18.89 -12.43
N ALA A 103 6.43 20.15 -12.33
CA ALA A 103 5.01 20.48 -12.17
C ALA A 103 4.14 19.92 -13.31
N GLU A 104 4.59 20.04 -14.57
CA GLU A 104 3.89 19.45 -15.72
C GLU A 104 3.90 17.91 -15.66
N SER A 105 5.04 17.29 -15.37
CA SER A 105 5.14 15.84 -15.24
C SER A 105 4.20 15.29 -14.16
N LEU A 106 4.13 15.93 -12.98
CA LEU A 106 3.22 15.53 -11.91
C LEU A 106 1.76 15.77 -12.28
N ARG A 107 1.45 16.86 -12.98
CA ARG A 107 0.09 17.16 -13.44
C ARG A 107 -0.42 16.09 -14.41
N PHE A 108 0.37 15.73 -15.41
CA PHE A 108 0.00 14.68 -16.36
C PHE A 108 -0.02 13.29 -15.71
N GLY A 109 0.97 12.97 -14.87
CA GLY A 109 1.01 11.71 -14.12
C GLY A 109 -0.21 11.55 -13.21
N MET A 110 -0.66 12.61 -12.55
CA MET A 110 -1.87 12.57 -11.72
C MET A 110 -3.16 12.36 -12.53
N LEU A 111 -3.24 12.87 -13.77
CA LEU A 111 -4.38 12.60 -14.64
C LEU A 111 -4.41 11.13 -15.08
N GLU A 112 -3.27 10.59 -15.48
CA GLU A 112 -3.13 9.17 -15.86
C GLU A 112 -3.45 8.26 -14.66
N LEU A 113 -2.92 8.57 -13.47
CA LEU A 113 -3.22 7.86 -12.24
C LEU A 113 -4.72 7.84 -11.92
N LYS A 114 -5.41 8.98 -12.07
CA LYS A 114 -6.85 9.09 -11.85
C LYS A 114 -7.65 8.18 -12.78
N GLU A 115 -7.33 8.18 -14.07
CA GLU A 115 -8.00 7.33 -15.06
C GLU A 115 -7.80 5.83 -14.75
N HIS A 116 -6.56 5.46 -14.39
CA HIS A 116 -6.26 4.09 -13.98
C HIS A 116 -6.95 3.70 -12.68
N LEU A 117 -7.07 4.61 -11.73
CA LEU A 117 -7.77 4.36 -10.47
C LEU A 117 -9.28 4.21 -10.67
N ASP A 118 -9.91 5.07 -11.46
CA ASP A 118 -11.35 4.94 -11.76
C ASP A 118 -11.64 3.57 -12.39
N THR A 119 -10.82 3.16 -13.36
CA THR A 119 -10.93 1.83 -13.96
C THR A 119 -10.65 0.73 -12.93
N PHE A 120 -9.67 0.90 -12.05
CA PHE A 120 -9.34 -0.07 -10.99
C PHE A 120 -10.53 -0.30 -10.05
N LEU A 121 -11.21 0.78 -9.63
CA LEU A 121 -12.37 0.69 -8.76
C LEU A 121 -13.49 -0.14 -9.40
N ASP A 122 -13.78 0.07 -10.69
CA ASP A 122 -14.78 -0.71 -11.43
C ASP A 122 -14.36 -2.18 -11.59
N ARG A 123 -13.06 -2.45 -11.80
CA ARG A 123 -12.53 -3.82 -11.82
C ARG A 123 -12.65 -4.50 -10.45
N LYS A 124 -12.45 -3.76 -9.36
CA LYS A 124 -12.57 -4.29 -7.99
C LYS A 124 -14.01 -4.69 -7.71
N ASP A 125 -14.97 -3.83 -8.02
CA ASP A 125 -16.39 -4.12 -7.81
C ASP A 125 -16.82 -5.34 -8.63
N HIS A 126 -16.43 -5.38 -9.90
CA HIS A 126 -16.71 -6.55 -10.73
C HIS A 126 -16.06 -7.84 -10.20
N ALA A 127 -14.83 -7.78 -9.68
CA ALA A 127 -14.19 -8.94 -9.07
C ALA A 127 -14.91 -9.41 -7.80
N ALA A 128 -15.41 -8.49 -6.98
CA ALA A 128 -16.22 -8.79 -5.81
C ALA A 128 -17.57 -9.46 -6.19
N GLU A 129 -18.25 -8.96 -7.23
CA GLU A 129 -19.47 -9.57 -7.78
C GLU A 129 -19.25 -11.00 -8.31
N CYS A 130 -18.13 -11.23 -9.02
CA CYS A 130 -17.76 -12.57 -9.47
C CYS A 130 -17.51 -13.51 -8.28
N MET A 131 -16.87 -13.02 -7.22
CA MET A 131 -16.61 -13.78 -6.00
C MET A 131 -17.92 -14.13 -5.28
N ASP A 132 -18.88 -13.21 -5.19
CA ASP A 132 -20.19 -13.51 -4.60
C ASP A 132 -20.97 -14.53 -5.43
N SER A 133 -20.87 -14.46 -6.76
CA SER A 133 -21.46 -15.44 -7.68
C SER A 133 -20.84 -16.83 -7.46
N LEU A 134 -19.53 -16.91 -7.22
CA LEU A 134 -18.84 -18.15 -6.83
C LEU A 134 -19.38 -18.70 -5.51
N LYS A 135 -19.58 -17.87 -4.49
CA LYS A 135 -20.15 -18.29 -3.19
C LYS A 135 -21.57 -18.85 -3.34
N ALA A 136 -22.36 -18.29 -4.25
CA ALA A 136 -23.76 -18.67 -4.45
C ALA A 136 -23.92 -19.97 -5.26
N VAL A 137 -23.12 -20.14 -6.32
CA VAL A 137 -23.31 -21.24 -7.29
C VAL A 137 -22.21 -22.29 -7.24
N GLY A 138 -20.95 -21.88 -7.04
CA GLY A 138 -19.81 -22.80 -6.92
C GLY A 138 -19.55 -23.67 -8.15
N ASN A 139 -19.72 -23.14 -9.36
CA ASN A 139 -19.54 -23.91 -10.61
C ASN A 139 -18.28 -23.48 -11.39
N LYS A 140 -17.93 -24.25 -12.42
CA LYS A 140 -16.74 -24.00 -13.27
C LYS A 140 -16.76 -22.65 -14.00
N GLU A 141 -17.95 -22.12 -14.32
CA GLU A 141 -18.07 -20.79 -14.94
C GLU A 141 -17.73 -19.70 -13.93
N SER A 142 -18.29 -19.75 -12.72
CA SER A 142 -18.00 -18.80 -11.66
C SER A 142 -16.51 -18.81 -11.25
N VAL A 143 -15.85 -19.98 -11.28
CA VAL A 143 -14.39 -20.09 -11.10
C VAL A 143 -13.62 -19.35 -12.20
N LEU A 144 -14.04 -19.50 -13.46
CA LEU A 144 -13.43 -18.79 -14.59
C LEU A 144 -13.65 -17.28 -14.49
N ASP A 145 -14.85 -16.85 -14.09
CA ASP A 145 -15.20 -15.44 -13.98
C ASP A 145 -14.38 -14.76 -12.89
N VAL A 146 -14.20 -15.40 -11.72
CA VAL A 146 -13.28 -14.95 -10.67
C VAL A 146 -11.84 -14.87 -11.17
N GLY A 147 -11.34 -15.91 -11.85
CA GLY A 147 -9.98 -15.89 -12.40
C GLY A 147 -9.77 -14.72 -13.37
N ARG A 148 -10.70 -14.52 -14.30
CA ARG A 148 -10.64 -13.45 -15.32
C ARG A 148 -10.79 -12.06 -14.72
N SER A 149 -11.67 -11.88 -13.73
CA SER A 149 -11.87 -10.59 -13.07
C SER A 149 -10.65 -10.20 -12.24
N LEU A 150 -10.06 -11.13 -11.49
CA LEU A 150 -8.82 -10.90 -10.73
C LEU A 150 -7.62 -10.60 -11.65
N TYR A 151 -7.48 -11.31 -12.78
CA TYR A 151 -6.46 -10.96 -13.77
C TYR A 151 -6.60 -9.52 -14.27
N LYS A 152 -7.83 -9.09 -14.60
CA LYS A 152 -8.09 -7.71 -15.05
C LYS A 152 -7.86 -6.68 -13.95
N LEU A 153 -8.21 -7.00 -12.71
CA LEU A 153 -7.95 -6.15 -11.55
C LEU A 153 -6.45 -5.93 -11.36
N HIS A 154 -5.67 -7.00 -11.31
CA HIS A 154 -4.22 -6.94 -11.13
C HIS A 154 -3.50 -6.31 -12.31
N PHE A 155 -3.99 -6.52 -13.54
CA PHE A 155 -3.49 -5.80 -14.70
C PHE A 155 -3.74 -4.30 -14.59
N GLN A 156 -4.92 -3.88 -14.11
CA GLN A 156 -5.21 -2.47 -13.89
C GLN A 156 -4.39 -1.88 -12.73
N LEU A 157 -4.12 -2.67 -11.69
CA LEU A 157 -3.20 -2.31 -10.61
C LEU A 157 -1.78 -2.07 -11.14
N LEU A 158 -1.27 -2.95 -12.02
CA LEU A 158 0.04 -2.79 -12.66
C LEU A 158 0.12 -1.42 -13.37
N LEU A 159 -0.87 -1.06 -14.20
CA LEU A 159 -0.89 0.23 -14.89
C LEU A 159 -0.91 1.44 -13.93
N LEU A 160 -1.66 1.32 -12.84
CA LEU A 160 -1.70 2.35 -11.79
C LEU A 160 -0.31 2.54 -11.16
N LEU A 161 0.35 1.45 -10.78
CA LEU A 161 1.69 1.48 -10.21
C LEU A 161 2.74 1.99 -11.21
N GLU A 162 2.63 1.64 -12.50
CA GLU A 162 3.51 2.17 -13.55
C GLU A 162 3.37 3.69 -13.69
N SER A 163 2.15 4.22 -13.65
CA SER A 163 1.91 5.67 -13.69
C SER A 163 2.49 6.37 -12.45
N ALA A 164 2.32 5.77 -11.27
CA ALA A 164 2.98 6.26 -10.06
C ALA A 164 4.51 6.26 -10.17
N ASN A 165 5.09 5.17 -10.67
CA ASN A 165 6.54 5.03 -10.85
C ASN A 165 7.13 6.10 -11.79
N LYS A 166 6.39 6.50 -12.83
CA LYS A 166 6.80 7.63 -13.70
C LYS A 166 6.93 8.94 -12.91
N MET A 167 6.01 9.21 -11.97
CA MET A 167 6.08 10.41 -11.13
C MET A 167 7.26 10.36 -10.16
N PHE A 168 7.52 9.22 -9.50
CA PHE A 168 8.71 9.04 -8.66
C PHE A 168 10.00 9.22 -9.47
N THR A 169 10.08 8.62 -10.65
CA THR A 169 11.23 8.77 -11.57
C THR A 169 11.46 10.23 -11.97
N ALA A 170 10.38 10.99 -12.23
CA ALA A 170 10.46 12.42 -12.56
C ALA A 170 10.99 13.25 -11.38
N LEU A 171 10.57 12.95 -10.14
CA LEU A 171 11.10 13.58 -8.93
C LEU A 171 12.58 13.25 -8.75
N CYS A 172 12.96 11.97 -8.79
CA CYS A 172 14.37 11.55 -8.63
C CYS A 172 15.26 12.23 -9.68
N SER A 173 14.82 12.27 -10.95
CA SER A 173 15.55 12.97 -12.01
C SER A 173 15.73 14.46 -11.70
N THR A 174 14.67 15.12 -11.23
CA THR A 174 14.71 16.55 -10.87
C THR A 174 15.62 16.81 -9.68
N ALA A 175 15.57 15.96 -8.66
CA ALA A 175 16.43 16.07 -7.48
C ALA A 175 17.92 15.92 -7.85
N HIS A 176 18.25 14.97 -8.72
CA HIS A 176 19.61 14.80 -9.24
C HIS A 176 20.06 15.98 -10.11
N ASP A 177 19.20 16.48 -11.01
CA ASP A 177 19.48 17.67 -11.83
C ASP A 177 19.77 18.90 -10.95
N ASN A 178 19.09 18.99 -9.80
CA ASN A 178 19.27 20.05 -8.80
C ASN A 178 20.38 19.77 -7.77
N GLN A 179 21.14 18.67 -7.94
CA GLN A 179 22.27 18.27 -7.08
C GLN A 179 21.89 18.07 -5.61
N LEU A 180 20.68 17.59 -5.35
CA LEU A 180 20.26 17.22 -4.00
C LEU A 180 20.96 15.93 -3.57
N HIS A 181 21.24 15.83 -2.27
CA HIS A 181 21.88 14.66 -1.68
C HIS A 181 20.83 13.59 -1.35
N ASP A 182 21.01 12.41 -1.95
CA ASP A 182 20.14 11.26 -1.72
C ASP A 182 20.46 10.59 -0.37
N ILE A 183 19.49 10.58 0.54
CA ILE A 183 19.56 9.93 1.87
C ILE A 183 18.57 8.74 1.94
N SER A 184 18.07 8.27 0.80
CA SER A 184 17.03 7.25 0.73
C SER A 184 17.48 5.92 1.32
N SER A 185 18.77 5.58 1.17
CA SER A 185 19.32 4.30 1.63
C SER A 185 19.38 4.21 3.16
N GLU A 186 19.67 5.32 3.82
CA GLU A 186 19.79 5.45 5.27
C GLU A 186 18.41 5.36 5.92
N VAL A 187 17.40 6.01 5.32
CA VAL A 187 16.01 5.92 5.78
C VAL A 187 15.46 4.50 5.55
N ALA A 188 15.82 3.86 4.44
CA ALA A 188 15.44 2.46 4.19
C ALA A 188 16.06 1.49 5.22
N GLN A 189 17.33 1.69 5.60
CA GLN A 189 17.97 0.90 6.65
C GLN A 189 17.35 1.14 8.04
N MET A 190 16.98 2.38 8.34
CA MET A 190 16.26 2.73 9.56
C MET A 190 14.92 2.00 9.64
N ARG A 191 14.15 2.00 8.54
CA ARG A 191 12.91 1.25 8.43
C ARG A 191 13.13 -0.23 8.71
N GLN A 192 14.13 -0.85 8.07
CA GLN A 192 14.43 -2.28 8.27
C GLN A 192 14.76 -2.60 9.73
N SER A 193 15.53 -1.72 10.38
CA SER A 193 15.91 -1.88 11.79
C SER A 193 14.71 -1.76 12.73
N LEU A 194 13.81 -0.81 12.46
CA LEU A 194 12.55 -0.65 13.20
C LEU A 194 11.63 -1.86 13.00
N SER A 195 11.50 -2.37 11.77
CA SER A 195 10.69 -3.56 11.49
C SER A 195 11.20 -4.79 12.25
N HIS A 196 12.52 -5.03 12.25
CA HIS A 196 13.12 -6.12 13.01
C HIS A 196 12.87 -6.00 14.52
N ALA A 197 13.07 -4.80 15.08
CA ALA A 197 12.82 -4.54 16.50
C ALA A 197 11.33 -4.71 16.87
N GLN A 198 10.40 -4.41 15.96
CA GLN A 198 8.98 -4.63 16.16
C GLN A 198 8.63 -6.13 16.17
N GLU A 199 9.23 -6.92 15.28
CA GLU A 199 9.04 -8.38 15.23
C GLU A 199 9.57 -9.07 16.50
N GLU A 200 10.78 -8.73 16.95
CA GLU A 200 11.36 -9.27 18.20
C GLU A 200 10.53 -8.91 19.45
N GLY A 201 9.92 -7.72 19.47
CA GLY A 201 9.03 -7.28 20.54
C GLY A 201 7.73 -8.08 20.62
N LEU A 202 7.21 -8.56 19.49
CA LEU A 202 6.00 -9.38 19.42
C LEU A 202 6.27 -10.81 19.89
N GLU A 203 7.44 -11.37 19.57
CA GLU A 203 7.85 -12.71 20.01
C GLU A 203 8.12 -12.80 21.52
N SER A 204 8.57 -11.70 22.13
CA SER A 204 8.84 -11.62 23.58
C SER A 204 7.61 -11.30 24.45
N SER A 205 6.50 -10.86 23.84
CA SER A 205 5.26 -10.50 24.54
C SER A 205 4.38 -11.70 24.94
N ASP A 206 4.74 -12.94 24.56
CA ASP A 206 4.01 -14.17 24.95
C ASP A 206 4.28 -14.59 26.42
N GLN A 207 5.12 -13.85 27.14
CA GLN A 207 5.24 -13.92 28.60
C GLN A 207 4.47 -12.77 29.26
N GLY A 208 3.18 -13.03 29.50
CA GLY A 208 2.29 -12.13 30.21
C GLY A 208 2.87 -11.67 31.54
N THR A 209 3.11 -10.36 31.64
CA THR A 209 3.27 -9.66 32.91
C THR A 209 2.25 -8.51 32.97
N PRO A 210 1.40 -8.45 33.99
CA PRO A 210 0.47 -7.33 34.15
C PRO A 210 1.28 -6.10 34.60
N THR A 211 1.34 -5.07 33.76
CA THR A 211 1.95 -3.79 34.13
C THR A 211 0.98 -2.96 34.98
N PRO A 212 1.44 -2.37 36.10
CA PRO A 212 0.63 -1.52 36.96
C PRO A 212 0.30 -0.18 36.29
N THR A 213 -0.86 0.36 36.64
CA THR A 213 -1.46 1.61 36.17
C THR A 213 -0.49 2.80 36.22
N ALA A 214 -0.16 3.37 35.07
CA ALA A 214 0.67 4.57 34.97
C ALA A 214 -0.08 5.80 35.52
N SER A 215 0.58 6.55 36.41
CA SER A 215 0.15 7.88 36.85
C SER A 215 0.39 8.91 35.74
N PRO A 216 -0.44 9.97 35.60
CA PRO A 216 -0.28 10.94 34.52
C PRO A 216 0.95 11.82 34.79
N SER A 217 2.03 11.56 34.05
CA SER A 217 3.14 12.50 33.90
C SER A 217 2.69 13.68 33.02
N PRO A 218 3.21 14.90 33.21
CA PRO A 218 2.87 16.04 32.38
C PRO A 218 3.20 15.73 30.91
N SER A 219 2.22 15.92 30.04
CA SER A 219 2.37 15.68 28.60
C SER A 219 3.48 16.59 28.05
N PRO A 220 4.53 16.03 27.42
CA PRO A 220 5.58 16.83 26.82
C PRO A 220 5.02 17.71 25.69
N LEU A 221 5.63 18.87 25.46
CA LEU A 221 5.28 19.75 24.34
C LEU A 221 5.66 19.08 23.00
N PRO A 222 4.93 19.31 21.89
CA PRO A 222 5.19 18.68 20.59
C PRO A 222 6.66 18.80 20.11
N ASP A 223 7.26 19.98 20.26
CA ASP A 223 8.66 20.21 19.83
C ASP A 223 9.68 19.37 20.62
N GLN A 224 9.38 19.04 21.87
CA GLN A 224 10.23 18.16 22.68
C GLN A 224 10.07 16.70 22.27
N THR A 225 8.88 16.30 21.79
CA THR A 225 8.63 14.93 21.32
C THR A 225 9.34 14.62 20.00
N GLU A 226 9.43 15.59 19.08
CA GLU A 226 10.21 15.46 17.83
C GLU A 226 11.70 15.27 18.16
N ALA A 227 12.28 16.15 18.98
CA ALA A 227 13.70 16.10 19.33
C ALA A 227 14.10 14.79 20.01
N THR A 228 13.31 14.32 21.00
CA THR A 228 13.57 13.05 21.68
C THR A 228 13.51 11.86 20.71
N LEU A 229 12.52 11.82 19.81
CA LEU A 229 12.44 10.74 18.84
C LEU A 229 13.65 10.72 17.90
N VAL A 230 14.08 11.89 17.42
CA VAL A 230 15.27 12.01 16.56
C VAL A 230 16.53 11.54 17.29
N GLU A 231 16.71 11.90 18.56
CA GLU A 231 17.83 11.43 19.39
C GLU A 231 17.83 9.90 19.53
N LEU A 232 16.68 9.29 19.84
CA LEU A 232 16.55 7.84 19.93
C LEU A 232 16.92 7.13 18.63
N LEU A 233 16.54 7.68 17.48
CA LEU A 233 16.87 7.12 16.16
C LEU A 233 18.36 7.29 15.82
N GLN A 234 18.97 8.43 16.16
CA GLN A 234 20.39 8.68 15.97
C GLN A 234 21.25 7.77 16.85
N ASP A 235 20.79 7.47 18.06
CA ASP A 235 21.43 6.53 18.99
C ASP A 235 21.09 5.06 18.69
N THR A 236 20.37 4.77 17.59
CA THR A 236 19.98 3.42 17.16
C THR A 236 19.13 2.65 18.20
N GLN A 237 18.40 3.37 19.05
CA GLN A 237 17.55 2.80 20.09
C GLN A 237 16.15 2.44 19.55
N TRP A 238 16.09 1.45 18.65
CA TRP A 238 14.88 1.11 17.88
C TRP A 238 13.66 0.75 18.75
N HIS A 239 13.83 -0.11 19.77
CA HIS A 239 12.73 -0.46 20.67
C HIS A 239 12.22 0.74 21.48
N SER A 240 13.13 1.60 21.95
CA SER A 240 12.77 2.83 22.67
C SER A 240 12.01 3.79 21.77
N ALA A 241 12.42 3.93 20.51
CA ALA A 241 11.75 4.76 19.51
C ALA A 241 10.33 4.25 19.22
N LEU A 242 10.16 2.93 19.02
CA LEU A 242 8.85 2.29 18.83
C LEU A 242 7.93 2.52 20.04
N HIS A 243 8.43 2.24 21.25
CA HIS A 243 7.67 2.45 22.48
C HIS A 243 7.30 3.92 22.67
N PHE A 244 8.23 4.84 22.39
CA PHE A 244 7.99 6.28 22.48
C PHE A 244 6.92 6.74 21.47
N ALA A 245 7.00 6.31 20.22
CA ALA A 245 6.01 6.65 19.20
C ALA A 245 4.61 6.15 19.58
N HIS A 246 4.52 4.90 20.07
CA HIS A 246 3.27 4.29 20.52
C HIS A 246 2.58 5.11 21.62
N HIS A 247 3.35 5.60 22.61
CA HIS A 247 2.82 6.39 23.71
C HIS A 247 2.43 7.82 23.33
N ASN A 248 2.93 8.32 22.20
CA ASN A 248 2.76 9.71 21.76
C ASN A 248 1.97 9.85 20.45
N ARG A 249 1.26 8.80 19.99
CA ARG A 249 0.53 8.79 18.69
C ARG A 249 -0.35 10.02 18.42
N GLY A 250 -0.98 10.59 19.44
CA GLY A 250 -1.86 11.76 19.32
C GLY A 250 -1.15 13.13 19.34
N MET A 251 0.17 13.17 19.49
CA MET A 251 0.95 14.41 19.62
C MET A 251 1.61 14.85 18.31
N TRP A 252 1.67 13.96 17.31
CA TRP A 252 2.29 14.29 16.03
C TRP A 252 1.36 15.23 15.23
N PRO A 253 1.90 16.24 14.53
CA PRO A 253 1.10 17.09 13.66
C PRO A 253 0.32 16.23 12.65
N SER A 254 -0.99 16.47 12.52
CA SER A 254 -1.85 15.71 11.59
C SER A 254 -1.38 15.78 10.13
N GLU A 255 -0.60 16.81 9.77
CA GLU A 255 0.04 16.96 8.46
C GLU A 255 1.22 15.98 8.25
N LEU A 256 1.88 15.53 9.32
CA LEU A 256 2.98 14.54 9.29
C LEU A 256 2.46 13.11 9.38
N ILE A 257 1.33 12.87 10.05
CA ILE A 257 0.64 11.56 10.13
C ILE A 257 -0.11 11.24 8.82
N ALA A 258 -0.23 12.20 7.89
CA ALA A 258 -1.01 12.04 6.67
C ALA A 258 -0.52 10.90 5.74
N MET A 259 0.67 10.35 5.95
CA MET A 259 1.24 9.24 5.18
C MET A 259 0.73 7.85 5.57
N GLY A 260 0.24 7.67 6.80
CA GLY A 260 -0.05 6.36 7.38
C GLY A 260 -1.46 6.23 7.95
N CYS A 261 -1.83 4.99 8.30
CA CYS A 261 -2.87 4.76 9.30
C CYS A 261 -2.31 5.21 10.66
N GLU A 262 -3.14 5.67 11.59
CA GLU A 262 -2.69 6.05 12.96
C GLU A 262 -1.96 4.90 13.68
N GLU A 263 -2.12 3.67 13.19
CA GLU A 263 -1.51 2.45 13.72
C GLU A 263 -0.15 2.07 13.08
N ASP A 264 0.31 2.79 12.06
CA ASP A 264 1.60 2.53 11.40
C ASP A 264 2.74 3.31 12.07
N ASP A 265 3.20 2.79 13.21
CA ASP A 265 4.24 3.42 14.03
C ASP A 265 5.55 3.64 13.26
N ILE A 266 5.98 2.68 12.44
CA ILE A 266 7.23 2.78 11.67
C ILE A 266 7.15 3.92 10.66
N THR A 267 6.08 3.98 9.86
CA THR A 267 5.90 5.07 8.89
C THR A 267 5.82 6.43 9.58
N ASN A 268 5.15 6.50 10.74
CA ASN A 268 5.05 7.73 11.53
C ASN A 268 6.42 8.18 12.06
N ILE A 269 7.20 7.25 12.63
CA ILE A 269 8.56 7.51 13.13
C ILE A 269 9.45 8.06 12.01
N LEU A 270 9.46 7.40 10.85
CA LEU A 270 10.25 7.83 9.70
C LEU A 270 9.78 9.18 9.15
N SER A 271 8.47 9.44 9.16
CA SER A 271 7.90 10.72 8.72
C SER A 271 8.36 11.88 9.59
N VAL A 272 8.36 11.71 10.92
CA VAL A 272 8.89 12.72 11.85
C VAL A 272 10.39 12.93 11.64
N TYR A 273 11.16 11.86 11.52
CA TYR A 273 12.60 11.93 11.26
C TYR A 273 12.90 12.67 9.94
N CYS A 274 12.23 12.31 8.85
CA CYS A 274 12.45 12.92 7.55
C CYS A 274 11.99 14.39 7.51
N TYR A 275 10.91 14.72 8.22
CA TYR A 275 10.47 16.11 8.38
C TYR A 275 11.54 16.96 9.08
N HIS A 276 12.07 16.48 10.20
CA HIS A 276 13.19 17.14 10.90
C HIS A 276 14.42 17.26 9.97
N LEU A 277 14.79 16.17 9.29
CA LEU A 277 15.95 16.11 8.41
C LEU A 277 15.88 17.14 7.28
N VAL A 278 14.75 17.25 6.58
CA VAL A 278 14.57 18.17 5.45
C VAL A 278 14.53 19.63 5.92
N ARG A 279 14.05 19.91 7.16
CA ARG A 279 14.09 21.26 7.76
C ARG A 279 15.52 21.72 8.04
N GLU A 280 16.33 20.85 8.64
CA GLU A 280 17.71 21.15 9.01
C GLU A 280 18.65 21.14 7.80
N LYS A 281 18.39 20.26 6.83
CA LYS A 281 19.21 20.07 5.62
C LYS A 281 18.31 20.11 4.38
N PRO A 282 17.95 21.29 3.87
CA PRO A 282 17.01 21.41 2.75
C PRO A 282 17.56 20.79 1.45
N ASP A 283 18.87 20.61 1.32
CA ASP A 283 19.54 20.05 0.15
C ASP A 283 19.49 18.52 0.06
N VAL A 284 18.72 17.85 0.91
CA VAL A 284 18.54 16.40 0.87
C VAL A 284 17.20 16.01 0.25
N PHE A 285 17.13 14.81 -0.30
CA PHE A 285 15.87 14.17 -0.65
C PHE A 285 15.88 12.70 -0.25
N VAL A 286 14.67 12.17 -0.06
CA VAL A 286 14.38 10.79 0.32
C VAL A 286 13.28 10.31 -0.60
N VAL A 287 13.53 9.21 -1.30
CA VAL A 287 12.54 8.39 -2.01
C VAL A 287 12.92 6.95 -1.69
N THR A 288 12.31 6.38 -0.65
CA THR A 288 12.69 5.02 -0.20
C THR A 288 12.20 3.99 -1.22
N GLU A 289 13.00 3.69 -2.24
CA GLU A 289 12.76 2.54 -3.12
C GLU A 289 14.00 1.69 -3.36
N GLN A 290 13.84 0.40 -3.09
CA GLN A 290 14.51 -0.68 -3.84
C GLN A 290 13.50 -1.65 -4.52
N ASP A 291 12.18 -1.54 -4.26
CA ASP A 291 11.25 -2.66 -4.51
C ASP A 291 10.05 -2.38 -5.43
N LEU A 292 9.60 -1.14 -5.72
CA LEU A 292 8.44 -0.97 -6.62
C LEU A 292 8.72 -1.47 -8.03
N GLY A 293 9.94 -1.25 -8.54
CA GLY A 293 10.38 -1.85 -9.81
C GLY A 293 10.35 -3.39 -9.79
N GLN A 294 10.68 -4.00 -8.65
CA GLN A 294 10.59 -5.45 -8.44
C GLN A 294 9.12 -5.91 -8.38
N VAL A 295 8.26 -5.15 -7.70
CA VAL A 295 6.81 -5.38 -7.66
C VAL A 295 6.22 -5.33 -9.07
N LEU A 296 6.56 -4.31 -9.87
CA LEU A 296 6.10 -4.17 -11.25
C LEU A 296 6.52 -5.37 -12.12
N THR A 297 7.79 -5.78 -11.99
CA THR A 297 8.33 -6.94 -12.71
C THR A 297 7.63 -8.24 -12.27
N GLY A 298 7.53 -8.47 -10.96
CA GLY A 298 6.88 -9.65 -10.40
C GLY A 298 5.39 -9.71 -10.69
N LEU A 299 4.70 -8.56 -10.71
CA LEU A 299 3.31 -8.46 -11.15
C LEU A 299 3.15 -8.87 -12.61
N MET A 300 4.00 -8.36 -13.49
CA MET A 300 3.97 -8.68 -14.92
C MET A 300 4.18 -10.18 -15.17
N GLU A 301 5.19 -10.77 -14.53
CA GLU A 301 5.49 -12.20 -14.62
C GLU A 301 4.34 -13.05 -14.05
N GLY A 302 3.85 -12.72 -12.86
CA GLY A 302 2.75 -13.45 -12.23
C GLY A 302 1.43 -13.33 -13.00
N LEU A 303 1.13 -12.17 -13.59
CA LEU A 303 -0.03 -11.98 -14.47
C LEU A 303 0.03 -12.89 -15.70
N TYR A 304 1.22 -13.09 -16.28
CA TYR A 304 1.39 -14.03 -17.38
C TYR A 304 1.06 -15.47 -16.96
N GLN A 305 1.52 -15.88 -15.77
CA GLN A 305 1.22 -17.21 -15.23
C GLN A 305 -0.27 -17.39 -14.92
N VAL A 306 -0.90 -16.39 -14.29
CA VAL A 306 -2.36 -16.39 -14.02
C VAL A 306 -3.13 -16.53 -15.33
N LEU A 307 -2.78 -15.76 -16.36
CA LEU A 307 -3.42 -15.86 -17.67
C LEU A 307 -3.27 -17.25 -18.29
N GLY A 308 -2.08 -17.87 -18.17
CA GLY A 308 -1.83 -19.23 -18.58
C GLY A 308 -2.72 -20.24 -17.85
N ALA A 309 -2.84 -20.11 -16.53
CA ALA A 309 -3.70 -20.96 -15.71
C ALA A 309 -5.19 -20.82 -16.07
N ILE A 310 -5.67 -19.58 -16.32
CA ILE A 310 -7.04 -19.32 -16.77
C ILE A 310 -7.30 -20.02 -18.11
N LYS A 311 -6.40 -19.87 -19.10
CA LYS A 311 -6.56 -20.51 -20.42
C LYS A 311 -6.55 -22.04 -20.34
N SER A 312 -5.67 -22.60 -19.51
CA SER A 312 -5.61 -24.05 -19.23
C SER A 312 -6.92 -24.55 -18.64
N PHE A 313 -7.45 -23.84 -17.65
CA PHE A 313 -8.71 -24.18 -17.00
C PHE A 313 -9.91 -24.04 -17.96
N ASP A 314 -9.98 -22.95 -18.73
CA ASP A 314 -11.06 -22.72 -19.71
C ASP A 314 -11.11 -23.84 -20.75
N THR A 315 -9.96 -24.24 -21.29
CA THR A 315 -9.86 -25.37 -22.22
C THR A 315 -10.46 -26.64 -21.63
N LYS A 316 -10.14 -26.98 -20.37
CA LYS A 316 -10.72 -28.15 -19.68
C LYS A 316 -12.24 -28.04 -19.54
N VAL A 317 -12.76 -26.84 -19.25
CA VAL A 317 -14.20 -26.58 -19.14
C VAL A 317 -14.89 -26.77 -20.51
N GLN A 318 -14.30 -26.26 -21.59
CA GLN A 318 -14.83 -26.43 -22.94
C GLN A 318 -14.83 -27.89 -23.41
N ASP A 319 -13.75 -28.63 -23.15
CA ASP A 319 -13.64 -30.03 -23.57
C ASP A 319 -14.68 -30.91 -22.86
N GLN A 320 -14.94 -30.66 -21.58
CA GLN A 320 -15.99 -31.37 -20.84
C GLN A 320 -17.41 -31.03 -21.33
N ARG A 321 -17.65 -29.81 -21.81
CA ARG A 321 -18.94 -29.45 -22.43
C ARG A 321 -19.18 -30.17 -23.75
N LYS A 322 -18.12 -30.43 -24.52
CA LYS A 322 -18.20 -31.16 -25.79
C LYS A 322 -18.35 -32.67 -25.59
N ALA A 323 -17.97 -33.18 -24.43
CA ALA A 323 -18.06 -34.59 -24.07
C ALA A 323 -19.42 -35.00 -23.46
N ASN A 324 -20.23 -34.03 -23.04
CA ASN A 324 -21.58 -34.20 -22.51
C ASN A 324 -22.64 -33.82 -23.55
#